data_AF-A0A0N7D6P3-F1
#
_entry.id   AF-A0A0N7D6P3-F1
#
_cell.length_a   1.000
_cell.length_b   1.000
_cell.length_c   1.000
_cell.angle_alpha   90.00
_cell.angle_beta   90.00
_cell.angle_gamma   90.00
#
_symmetry.space_group_name_H-M   'P 1'
#
loop_
_entity.id
_entity.type
_entity.pdbx_description
1 polymer ?
#
loop_
_entity_poly.entity_id
_entity_poly.type
_entity_poly.pdbx_seq_one_letter_code
_entity_poly.pdbx_strand_id
1 'polypeptide(L)'
;ISPNMISILLGWDGLGLVSYGLVIYFQNYNSYNAGMLTIMTNRIGDVSILMCIAWMMNYGSWNYIYYLSFFDNYMVYIVYMCILASFTKSAQIPFSSWLPAAMAAPTPVSALVHSSTLVTAGVYLMIRFSPFLNNLNCDFFIMLSLMTMFMSGLGANFEFDLKKIIALSTLSQLGLMMSILFMGFPMLSFFHLLTHAFFKSLLFLCAGLIIHSMNSSQ
;
A
#
# COMPACT_ATOMS: atom_id res chain seq x y z
N ILE A 1 -16.47 -2.47 0.25
CA ILE A 1 -17.85 -3.00 0.15
C ILE A 1 -18.00 -3.99 -1.02
N SER A 2 -17.06 -4.02 -1.97
CA SER A 2 -16.98 -5.00 -3.05
C SER A 2 -16.77 -6.45 -2.59
N PRO A 3 -17.71 -7.38 -2.87
CA PRO A 3 -17.54 -8.82 -2.65
C PRO A 3 -16.83 -9.52 -3.83
N ASN A 4 -16.73 -8.85 -4.99
CA ASN A 4 -16.16 -9.40 -6.21
C ASN A 4 -14.73 -8.93 -6.44
N MET A 5 -13.86 -9.84 -6.89
CA MET A 5 -12.47 -9.50 -7.26
C MET A 5 -12.39 -8.46 -8.39
N ILE A 6 -13.32 -8.47 -9.35
CA ILE A 6 -13.36 -7.47 -10.42
C ILE A 6 -13.69 -6.08 -9.89
N SER A 7 -14.64 -5.97 -8.95
CA SER A 7 -14.94 -4.68 -8.34
C SER A 7 -13.77 -4.16 -7.48
N ILE A 8 -12.95 -5.04 -6.92
CA ILE A 8 -11.69 -4.65 -6.26
C ILE A 8 -10.72 -4.11 -7.31
N LEU A 9 -10.56 -4.77 -8.46
CA LEU A 9 -9.69 -4.30 -9.54
C LEU A 9 -10.08 -2.90 -10.03
N LEU A 10 -11.37 -2.62 -10.25
CA LEU A 10 -11.82 -1.29 -10.67
C LEU A 10 -11.44 -0.20 -9.67
N GLY A 11 -11.62 -0.46 -8.37
CA GLY A 11 -11.19 0.48 -7.32
C GLY A 11 -9.67 0.60 -7.22
N TRP A 12 -8.96 -0.51 -7.42
CA TRP A 12 -7.51 -0.60 -7.35
C TRP A 12 -6.81 0.18 -8.47
N ASP A 13 -7.25 -0.02 -9.71
CA ASP A 13 -6.79 0.71 -10.89
C ASP A 13 -7.18 2.19 -10.82
N GLY A 14 -8.42 2.49 -10.39
CA GLY A 14 -8.89 3.85 -10.20
C GLY A 14 -8.01 4.65 -9.24
N LEU A 15 -7.65 4.07 -8.09
CA LEU A 15 -6.72 4.68 -7.13
C LEU A 15 -5.32 4.86 -7.75
N GLY A 16 -4.84 3.90 -8.55
CA GLY A 16 -3.57 4.00 -9.27
C GLY A 16 -3.52 5.18 -10.23
N LEU A 17 -4.54 5.32 -11.09
CA LEU A 17 -4.61 6.39 -12.08
C LEU A 17 -4.75 7.77 -11.43
N VAL A 18 -5.60 7.90 -10.41
CA VAL A 18 -5.78 9.17 -9.69
C VAL A 18 -4.48 9.57 -9.00
N SER A 19 -3.75 8.64 -8.40
CA SER A 19 -2.45 8.93 -7.77
C SER A 19 -1.40 9.43 -8.78
N TYR A 20 -1.37 8.85 -9.98
CA TYR A 20 -0.47 9.27 -11.03
C TYR A 20 -0.73 10.72 -11.47
N GLY A 21 -2.00 11.06 -11.73
CA GLY A 21 -2.38 12.42 -12.11
C GLY A 21 -2.03 13.46 -11.04
N LEU A 22 -2.14 13.06 -9.77
CA LEU A 22 -1.82 13.91 -8.63
C LEU A 22 -0.30 14.11 -8.40
N VAL A 23 0.54 13.10 -8.70
CA VAL A 23 2.01 13.22 -8.60
C VAL A 23 2.58 14.15 -9.67
N ILE A 24 2.00 14.17 -10.88
CA ILE A 24 2.48 14.96 -12.02
C ILE A 24 1.98 16.42 -11.99
N TYR A 25 1.24 16.82 -10.96
CA TYR A 25 0.62 18.14 -10.87
C TYR A 25 1.55 19.33 -11.19
N PHE A 26 2.80 19.30 -10.73
CA PHE A 26 3.77 20.39 -10.95
C PHE A 26 4.50 20.34 -12.31
N GLN A 27 4.31 19.29 -13.12
CA GLN A 27 4.86 19.16 -14.49
C GLN A 27 6.39 19.40 -14.63
N ASN A 28 7.16 19.18 -13.57
CA ASN A 28 8.61 19.23 -13.58
C ASN A 28 9.22 17.88 -14.02
N TYR A 29 10.43 17.88 -14.58
CA TYR A 29 11.13 16.63 -14.97
C TYR A 29 11.20 15.60 -13.83
N ASN A 30 11.49 16.07 -12.62
CA ASN A 30 11.51 15.22 -11.42
C ASN A 30 10.12 14.64 -11.10
N SER A 31 9.04 15.39 -11.29
CA SER A 31 7.67 14.91 -11.07
C SER A 31 7.22 13.90 -12.13
N TYR A 32 7.67 14.03 -13.38
CA TYR A 32 7.41 13.04 -14.43
C TYR A 32 8.11 11.72 -14.13
N ASN A 33 9.39 11.75 -13.73
CA ASN A 33 10.11 10.54 -13.37
C ASN A 33 9.50 9.85 -12.14
N ALA A 34 9.11 10.62 -11.12
CA ALA A 34 8.42 10.11 -9.95
C ALA A 34 7.06 9.48 -10.35
N GLY A 35 6.26 10.18 -11.14
CA GLY A 35 4.98 9.69 -11.66
C GLY A 35 5.15 8.38 -12.43
N MET A 36 6.13 8.32 -13.33
CA MET A 36 6.42 7.12 -14.12
C MET A 36 6.80 5.92 -13.23
N LEU A 37 7.62 6.16 -12.20
CA LEU A 37 8.01 5.11 -11.26
C LEU A 37 6.79 4.61 -10.47
N THR A 38 5.92 5.50 -9.99
CA THR A 38 4.70 5.11 -9.27
C THR A 38 3.69 4.32 -10.09
N ILE A 39 3.48 4.68 -11.37
CA ILE A 39 2.53 3.95 -12.22
C ILE A 39 3.07 2.59 -12.62
N MET A 40 4.37 2.49 -12.92
CA MET A 40 4.98 1.23 -13.30
C MET A 40 4.99 0.22 -12.15
N THR A 41 5.29 0.63 -10.91
CA THR A 41 5.20 -0.27 -9.75
C THR A 41 3.77 -0.70 -9.45
N ASN A 42 2.80 0.20 -9.58
CA ASN A 42 1.39 -0.12 -9.38
C ASN A 42 0.88 -1.14 -10.42
N ARG A 43 1.29 -1.01 -11.68
CA ARG A 43 0.86 -1.92 -12.77
C ARG A 43 1.29 -3.35 -12.55
N ILE A 44 2.41 -3.59 -11.88
CA ILE A 44 2.82 -4.96 -11.47
C ILE A 44 1.76 -5.57 -10.53
N GLY A 45 1.22 -4.77 -9.61
CA GLY A 45 0.13 -5.16 -8.74
C GLY A 45 -1.15 -5.47 -9.52
N ASP A 46 -1.52 -4.61 -10.47
CA ASP A 46 -2.72 -4.81 -11.29
C ASP A 46 -2.66 -6.14 -12.07
N VAL A 47 -1.49 -6.48 -12.64
CA VAL A 47 -1.26 -7.76 -13.31
C VAL A 47 -1.46 -8.94 -12.34
N SER A 48 -0.98 -8.84 -11.10
CA SER A 48 -1.19 -9.91 -10.12
C SER A 48 -2.68 -10.10 -9.77
N ILE A 49 -3.47 -9.03 -9.67
CA ILE A 49 -4.92 -9.13 -9.45
C ILE A 49 -5.63 -9.72 -10.68
N LEU A 50 -5.22 -9.35 -11.90
CA LEU A 50 -5.74 -9.97 -13.13
C LEU A 50 -5.48 -11.48 -13.15
N MET A 51 -4.29 -11.92 -12.72
CA MET A 51 -3.98 -13.35 -12.57
C MET A 51 -4.87 -14.02 -11.52
N CYS A 52 -5.15 -13.36 -10.38
CA CYS A 52 -6.13 -13.87 -9.40
C CYS A 52 -7.52 -14.09 -10.03
N ILE A 53 -7.99 -13.14 -10.83
CA ILE A 53 -9.32 -13.23 -11.48
C ILE A 53 -9.34 -14.39 -12.48
N ALA A 54 -8.27 -14.57 -13.26
CA ALA A 54 -8.15 -15.69 -14.19
C ALA A 54 -8.20 -17.04 -13.46
N TRP A 55 -7.52 -17.16 -12.32
CA TRP A 55 -7.51 -18.39 -11.53
C TRP A 55 -8.81 -18.65 -10.79
N MET A 56 -9.52 -17.60 -10.37
CA MET A 56 -10.87 -17.70 -9.81
C MET A 56 -11.91 -18.24 -10.80
N MET A 57 -11.65 -18.17 -12.12
CA MET A 57 -12.54 -18.80 -13.11
C MET A 57 -12.68 -20.32 -12.91
N ASN A 58 -11.67 -20.99 -12.34
CA ASN A 58 -11.73 -22.42 -12.03
C ASN A 58 -12.84 -22.75 -11.01
N TYR A 59 -13.20 -21.79 -10.15
CA TYR A 59 -14.27 -21.94 -9.16
C TYR A 59 -15.66 -21.56 -9.69
N GLY A 60 -15.74 -21.05 -10.93
CA GLY A 60 -16.98 -20.67 -11.59
C GLY A 60 -17.58 -19.33 -11.17
N SER A 61 -17.05 -18.65 -10.14
CA SER A 61 -17.50 -17.31 -9.76
C SER A 61 -16.35 -16.42 -9.24
N TRP A 62 -16.56 -15.10 -9.29
CA TRP A 62 -15.57 -14.10 -8.85
C TRP A 62 -15.81 -13.56 -7.43
N ASN A 63 -16.81 -14.09 -6.74
CA ASN A 63 -17.16 -13.70 -5.37
C ASN A 63 -16.24 -14.42 -4.38
N TYR A 64 -15.21 -13.73 -3.88
CA TYR A 64 -14.23 -14.37 -2.99
C TYR A 64 -14.82 -14.80 -1.64
N ILE A 65 -15.92 -14.17 -1.19
CA ILE A 65 -16.55 -14.42 0.12
C ILE A 65 -16.93 -15.89 0.29
N TYR A 66 -17.48 -16.52 -0.76
CA TYR A 66 -17.92 -17.91 -0.68
C TYR A 66 -16.76 -18.90 -0.61
N TYR A 67 -15.58 -18.50 -1.09
CA TYR A 67 -14.41 -19.37 -1.15
C TYR A 67 -13.51 -19.23 0.09
N LEU A 68 -13.73 -18.24 0.97
CA LEU A 68 -12.88 -17.95 2.13
C LEU A 68 -12.64 -19.14 3.08
N SER A 69 -13.53 -20.14 3.08
CA SER A 69 -13.43 -21.34 3.93
C SER A 69 -12.79 -22.56 3.23
N PHE A 70 -12.58 -22.53 1.91
CA PHE A 70 -12.09 -23.68 1.14
C PHE A 70 -10.59 -23.59 0.94
N PHE A 71 -9.85 -24.56 1.48
CA PHE A 71 -8.40 -24.67 1.32
C PHE A 71 -8.05 -25.69 0.24
N ASP A 72 -7.91 -25.20 -0.98
CA ASP A 72 -7.39 -25.98 -2.12
C ASP A 72 -6.09 -25.37 -2.64
N ASN A 73 -5.36 -26.16 -3.44
CA ASN A 73 -4.14 -25.72 -4.12
C ASN A 73 -4.36 -24.44 -4.94
N TYR A 74 -5.48 -24.31 -5.68
CA TYR A 74 -5.75 -23.10 -6.47
C TYR A 74 -5.93 -21.85 -5.60
N MET A 75 -6.55 -21.96 -4.41
CA MET A 75 -6.67 -20.83 -3.47
C MET A 75 -5.31 -20.39 -2.95
N VAL A 76 -4.37 -21.31 -2.71
CA VAL A 76 -3.01 -20.97 -2.26
C VAL A 76 -2.33 -20.04 -3.27
N TYR A 77 -2.41 -20.36 -4.56
CA TYR A 77 -1.84 -19.51 -5.61
C TYR A 77 -2.55 -18.15 -5.72
N ILE A 78 -3.87 -18.10 -5.57
CA ILE A 78 -4.63 -16.84 -5.54
C ILE A 78 -4.15 -15.98 -4.37
N VAL A 79 -3.93 -16.57 -3.19
CA VAL A 79 -3.43 -15.84 -2.01
C VAL A 79 -2.02 -15.32 -2.25
N TYR A 80 -1.11 -16.10 -2.84
CA TYR A 80 0.23 -15.60 -3.19
C TYR A 80 0.19 -14.43 -4.17
N MET A 81 -0.68 -14.48 -5.18
CA MET A 81 -0.87 -13.36 -6.11
C MET A 81 -1.48 -12.13 -5.42
N CYS A 82 -2.43 -12.33 -4.49
CA CYS A 82 -2.95 -11.24 -3.63
C CYS A 82 -1.88 -10.65 -2.72
N ILE A 83 -0.96 -11.46 -2.17
CA ILE A 83 0.17 -10.97 -1.38
C ILE A 83 1.09 -10.10 -2.24
N LEU A 84 1.43 -10.54 -3.46
CA LEU A 84 2.20 -9.73 -4.41
C LEU A 84 1.51 -8.39 -4.72
N ALA A 85 0.20 -8.41 -5.01
CA ALA A 85 -0.58 -7.20 -5.19
C ALA A 85 -0.48 -6.27 -3.96
N SER A 86 -0.67 -6.82 -2.77
CA SER A 86 -0.63 -6.06 -1.52
C SER A 86 0.74 -5.41 -1.29
N PHE A 87 1.84 -6.10 -1.60
CA PHE A 87 3.20 -5.60 -1.41
C PHE A 87 3.54 -4.45 -2.35
N THR A 88 3.04 -4.48 -3.58
CA THR A 88 3.24 -3.36 -4.53
C THR A 88 2.58 -2.07 -4.02
N LYS A 89 1.30 -2.10 -3.66
CA LYS A 89 0.57 -0.92 -3.15
C LYS A 89 0.97 -0.49 -1.75
N SER A 90 1.35 -1.41 -0.87
CA SER A 90 1.80 -1.07 0.49
C SER A 90 3.30 -0.72 0.59
N ALA A 91 4.00 -0.64 -0.55
CA ALA A 91 5.41 -0.26 -0.64
C ALA A 91 6.34 -1.12 0.23
N GLN A 92 6.07 -2.43 0.33
CA GLN A 92 6.96 -3.37 1.01
C GLN A 92 8.17 -3.69 0.13
N ILE A 93 9.29 -4.13 0.71
CA ILE A 93 10.48 -4.58 -0.01
C ILE A 93 10.05 -5.76 -0.89
N PRO A 94 10.36 -5.75 -2.21
CA PRO A 94 11.31 -4.87 -2.93
C PRO A 94 10.74 -3.57 -3.52
N PHE A 95 9.43 -3.34 -3.44
CA PHE A 95 8.72 -2.22 -4.06
C PHE A 95 8.65 -0.96 -3.18
N SER A 96 9.59 -0.73 -2.27
CA SER A 96 9.55 0.41 -1.34
C SER A 96 9.90 1.76 -1.97
N SER A 97 10.61 1.75 -3.11
CA SER A 97 11.20 2.95 -3.72
C SER A 97 10.20 3.99 -4.23
N TRP A 98 8.98 3.58 -4.56
CA TRP A 98 8.01 4.49 -5.19
C TRP A 98 7.37 5.46 -4.22
N LEU A 99 7.28 5.11 -2.93
CA LEU A 99 6.61 5.93 -1.93
C LEU A 99 7.41 7.20 -1.60
N PRO A 100 8.74 7.15 -1.33
CA PRO A 100 9.53 8.37 -1.15
C PRO A 100 9.57 9.25 -2.40
N ALA A 101 9.62 8.65 -3.59
CA ALA A 101 9.61 9.39 -4.86
C ALA A 101 8.29 10.15 -5.08
N ALA A 102 7.16 9.61 -4.62
CA ALA A 102 5.84 10.23 -4.78
C ALA A 102 5.67 11.56 -4.02
N MET A 103 6.59 11.90 -3.10
CA MET A 103 6.55 13.14 -2.31
C MET A 103 6.88 14.42 -3.12
N ALA A 104 7.05 14.28 -4.43
CA ALA A 104 7.00 15.38 -5.39
C ALA A 104 5.59 16.02 -5.49
N ALA A 105 4.54 15.29 -5.10
CA ALA A 105 3.16 15.78 -5.06
C ALA A 105 2.98 16.93 -4.04
N PRO A 106 1.93 17.77 -4.19
CA PRO A 106 1.63 18.82 -3.21
C PRO A 106 1.25 18.23 -1.83
N THR A 107 1.54 18.96 -0.76
CA THR A 107 1.35 18.53 0.64
C THR A 107 -0.08 18.07 1.01
N PRO A 108 -1.18 18.73 0.59
CA PRO A 108 -2.53 18.23 0.88
C PRO A 108 -2.84 16.93 0.12
N VAL A 109 -2.26 16.75 -1.06
CA VAL A 109 -2.42 15.54 -1.87
C VAL A 109 -1.65 14.38 -1.26
N SER A 110 -0.43 14.60 -0.77
CA SER A 110 0.31 13.57 -0.04
C SER A 110 -0.39 13.17 1.25
N ALA A 111 -1.07 14.11 1.93
CA ALA A 111 -1.89 13.83 3.09
C ALA A 111 -3.04 12.87 2.76
N LEU A 112 -3.70 13.00 1.61
CA LEU A 112 -4.85 12.16 1.26
C LEU A 112 -4.42 10.83 0.61
N VAL A 113 -3.57 10.88 -0.41
CA VAL A 113 -3.26 9.71 -1.23
C VAL A 113 -2.33 8.76 -0.50
N HIS A 114 -1.27 9.29 0.10
CA HIS A 114 -0.18 8.47 0.63
C HIS A 114 -0.36 8.08 2.10
N SER A 115 -1.20 8.79 2.86
CA SER A 115 -1.42 8.44 4.26
C SER A 115 -2.62 7.51 4.50
N SER A 116 -3.71 7.67 3.73
CA SER A 116 -5.00 7.09 4.12
C SER A 116 -5.66 6.21 3.06
N THR A 117 -5.35 6.35 1.77
CA THR A 117 -6.13 5.70 0.70
C THR A 117 -5.34 4.72 -0.16
N LEU A 118 -4.23 5.11 -0.77
CA LEU A 118 -3.55 4.25 -1.75
C LEU A 118 -2.74 3.16 -1.06
N VAL A 119 -1.95 3.53 -0.05
CA VAL A 119 -0.99 2.62 0.58
C VAL A 119 -1.67 1.64 1.54
N THR A 120 -2.78 2.08 2.15
CA THR A 120 -3.64 1.28 3.01
C THR A 120 -4.51 0.29 2.23
N ALA A 121 -4.75 0.51 0.93
CA ALA A 121 -5.55 -0.41 0.10
C ALA A 121 -4.94 -1.81 0.02
N GLY A 122 -3.60 -1.93 -0.01
CA GLY A 122 -2.90 -3.21 0.02
C GLY A 122 -3.10 -3.95 1.34
N VAL A 123 -2.94 -3.25 2.46
CA VAL A 123 -3.18 -3.78 3.82
C VAL A 123 -4.65 -4.22 3.97
N TYR A 124 -5.58 -3.41 3.47
CA TYR A 124 -7.01 -3.69 3.51
C TYR A 124 -7.40 -4.93 2.70
N LEU A 125 -6.81 -5.13 1.52
CA LEU A 125 -7.00 -6.34 0.74
C LEU A 125 -6.59 -7.57 1.55
N MET A 126 -5.44 -7.52 2.23
CA MET A 126 -4.98 -8.64 3.05
C MET A 126 -5.82 -8.87 4.31
N ILE A 127 -6.37 -7.82 4.93
CA ILE A 127 -7.36 -7.97 6.01
C ILE A 127 -8.57 -8.79 5.53
N ARG A 128 -9.03 -8.59 4.28
CA ARG A 128 -10.16 -9.35 3.71
C ARG A 128 -9.83 -10.82 3.46
N PHE A 129 -8.59 -11.12 3.06
CA PHE A 129 -8.09 -12.48 2.90
C PHE A 129 -7.48 -13.07 4.18
N SER A 130 -7.65 -12.43 5.34
CA SER A 130 -7.09 -12.90 6.62
C SER A 130 -7.44 -14.33 7.03
N PRO A 131 -8.66 -14.90 6.83
CA PRO A 131 -8.91 -16.29 7.19
C PRO A 131 -8.01 -17.27 6.41
N PHE A 132 -7.54 -16.88 5.23
CA PHE A 132 -6.59 -17.69 4.46
C PHE A 132 -5.17 -17.66 5.02
N LEU A 133 -4.75 -16.49 5.51
CA LEU A 133 -3.39 -16.30 6.02
C LEU A 133 -3.11 -17.18 7.24
N ASN A 134 -4.11 -17.42 8.09
CA ASN A 134 -3.94 -18.21 9.32
C ASN A 134 -3.53 -19.66 9.07
N ASN A 135 -3.80 -20.22 7.90
CA ASN A 135 -3.45 -21.60 7.58
C ASN A 135 -2.21 -21.71 6.67
N LEU A 136 -1.60 -20.59 6.30
CA LEU A 136 -0.38 -20.54 5.50
C LEU A 136 0.82 -20.21 6.38
N ASN A 137 1.97 -20.81 6.07
CA ASN A 137 3.23 -20.45 6.71
C ASN A 137 3.66 -19.04 6.24
N CYS A 138 3.49 -18.04 7.10
CA CYS A 138 3.73 -16.64 6.78
C CYS A 138 5.10 -16.11 7.25
N ASP A 139 5.98 -16.94 7.82
CA ASP A 139 7.26 -16.53 8.42
C ASP A 139 8.15 -15.71 7.48
N PHE A 140 8.23 -16.11 6.21
CA PHE A 140 9.01 -15.39 5.21
C PHE A 140 8.44 -13.97 4.96
N PHE A 141 7.12 -13.83 4.91
CA PHE A 141 6.47 -12.53 4.70
C PHE A 141 6.58 -11.64 5.94
N ILE A 142 6.54 -12.23 7.14
CA ILE A 142 6.83 -11.51 8.39
C ILE A 142 8.24 -10.94 8.32
N MET A 143 9.24 -11.74 7.94
CA MET A 143 10.61 -11.28 7.81
C MET A 143 10.74 -10.10 6.81
N LEU A 144 10.11 -10.19 5.64
CA LEU A 144 10.10 -9.08 4.66
C LEU A 144 9.47 -7.80 5.23
N SER A 145 8.37 -7.91 5.95
CA SER A 145 7.68 -6.77 6.58
C SER A 145 8.45 -6.16 7.77
N LEU A 146 9.28 -6.94 8.46
CA LEU A 146 10.18 -6.43 9.49
C LEU A 146 11.38 -5.72 8.86
N MET A 147 11.89 -6.25 7.74
CA MET A 147 12.96 -5.60 6.99
C MET A 147 12.53 -4.24 6.43
N THR A 148 11.29 -4.09 5.97
CA THR A 148 10.76 -2.80 5.50
C THR A 148 10.66 -1.78 6.62
N MET A 149 10.16 -2.22 7.78
CA MET A 149 10.10 -1.39 8.97
C MET A 149 11.49 -0.90 9.39
N PHE A 150 12.48 -1.80 9.39
CA PHE A 150 13.85 -1.45 9.74
C PHE A 150 14.50 -0.52 8.72
N MET A 151 14.38 -0.83 7.43
CA MET A 151 14.96 -0.03 6.33
C MET A 151 14.40 1.40 6.31
N SER A 152 13.08 1.55 6.46
CA SER A 152 12.47 2.89 6.51
C SER A 152 12.80 3.65 7.77
N GLY A 153 12.89 2.97 8.92
CA GLY A 153 13.32 3.59 10.17
C GLY A 153 14.74 4.15 10.08
N LEU A 154 15.68 3.39 9.51
CA LEU A 154 17.05 3.86 9.27
C LEU A 154 17.08 4.99 8.25
N GLY A 155 16.37 4.85 7.12
CA GLY A 155 16.32 5.86 6.07
C GLY A 155 15.79 7.22 6.56
N ALA A 156 14.81 7.20 7.46
CA ALA A 156 14.21 8.43 8.00
C ALA A 156 15.21 9.30 8.78
N ASN A 157 16.24 8.69 9.38
CA ASN A 157 17.25 9.42 10.16
C ASN A 157 18.27 10.16 9.27
N PHE A 158 18.39 9.78 8.00
CA PHE A 158 19.34 10.38 7.06
C PHE A 158 18.70 11.35 6.06
N GLU A 159 17.37 11.47 6.06
CA GLU A 159 16.65 12.40 5.21
C GLU A 159 16.51 13.77 5.87
N PHE A 160 16.66 14.83 5.07
CA PHE A 160 16.51 16.21 5.51
C PHE A 160 15.12 16.80 5.16
N ASP A 161 14.49 16.32 4.08
CA ASP A 161 13.19 16.83 3.64
C ASP A 161 12.07 16.36 4.58
N LEU A 162 11.34 17.31 5.17
CA LEU A 162 10.30 16.99 6.16
C LEU A 162 9.20 16.08 5.60
N LYS A 163 8.82 16.23 4.32
CA LYS A 163 7.86 15.33 3.65
C LYS A 163 8.36 13.89 3.53
N LYS A 164 9.65 13.69 3.20
CA LYS A 164 10.24 12.35 3.05
C LYS A 164 10.38 11.65 4.39
N ILE A 165 10.70 12.39 5.46
CA ILE A 165 10.72 11.83 6.82
C ILE A 165 9.32 11.31 7.20
N ILE A 166 8.26 12.08 6.93
CA ILE A 166 6.88 11.64 7.18
C ILE A 166 6.54 10.43 6.29
N ALA A 167 6.97 10.43 5.03
CA ALA A 167 6.78 9.31 4.10
C ALA A 167 7.45 8.01 4.60
N LEU A 168 8.71 8.06 4.99
CA LEU A 168 9.44 6.91 5.51
C LEU A 168 8.83 6.40 6.82
N SER A 169 8.37 7.31 7.68
CA SER A 169 7.63 6.92 8.88
C SER A 169 6.20 6.40 8.60
N THR A 170 5.64 6.58 7.39
CA THR A 170 4.45 5.82 6.96
C THR A 170 4.83 4.41 6.52
N LEU A 171 5.93 4.28 5.78
CA LEU A 171 6.43 2.98 5.30
C LEU A 171 6.77 2.06 6.47
N SER A 172 7.37 2.60 7.54
CA SER A 172 7.67 1.81 8.74
C SER A 172 6.41 1.28 9.43
N GLN A 173 5.38 2.13 9.55
CA GLN A 173 4.11 1.76 10.15
C GLN A 173 3.32 0.77 9.30
N LEU A 174 3.42 0.85 7.98
CA LEU A 174 2.82 -0.12 7.07
C LEU A 174 3.54 -1.48 7.15
N GLY A 175 4.88 -1.50 7.28
CA GLY A 175 5.64 -2.71 7.60
C GLY A 175 5.13 -3.37 8.88
N LEU A 176 4.89 -2.58 9.92
CA LEU A 176 4.32 -3.06 11.19
C LEU A 176 2.87 -3.56 11.03
N MET A 177 2.01 -2.89 10.26
CA MET A 177 0.65 -3.38 10.00
C MET A 177 0.66 -4.71 9.26
N MET A 178 1.57 -4.89 8.29
CA MET A 178 1.72 -6.13 7.54
C MET A 178 2.27 -7.26 8.40
N SER A 179 3.21 -7.00 9.30
CA SER A 179 3.73 -8.03 10.22
C SER A 179 2.64 -8.54 11.17
N ILE A 180 1.81 -7.65 11.73
CA ILE A 180 0.67 -8.01 12.60
C ILE A 180 -0.35 -8.85 11.83
N LEU A 181 -0.60 -8.53 10.55
CA LEU A 181 -1.49 -9.31 9.69
C LEU A 181 -1.01 -10.75 9.52
N PHE A 182 0.27 -10.91 9.20
CA PHE A 182 0.87 -12.24 9.00
C PHE A 182 1.02 -13.04 10.29
N MET A 183 1.04 -12.39 11.46
CA MET A 183 0.94 -13.05 12.76
C MET A 183 -0.48 -13.54 13.10
N GLY A 184 -1.48 -13.24 12.25
CA GLY A 184 -2.85 -13.72 12.43
C GLY A 184 -3.76 -12.79 13.23
N PHE A 185 -3.40 -11.51 13.39
CA PHE A 185 -4.19 -10.53 14.14
C PHE A 185 -4.79 -9.43 13.25
N PRO A 186 -5.76 -9.75 12.36
CA PRO A 186 -6.31 -8.79 11.41
C PRO A 186 -7.04 -7.61 12.07
N MET A 187 -7.73 -7.84 13.20
CA MET A 187 -8.46 -6.76 13.88
C MET A 187 -7.52 -5.70 14.48
N LEU A 188 -6.38 -6.13 15.04
CA LEU A 188 -5.34 -5.22 15.54
C LEU A 188 -4.73 -4.39 14.40
N SER A 189 -4.45 -5.03 13.26
CA SER A 189 -3.95 -4.32 12.08
C SER A 189 -4.94 -3.28 11.56
N PHE A 190 -6.25 -3.61 11.57
CA PHE A 190 -7.30 -2.69 11.12
C PHE A 190 -7.46 -1.50 12.07
N PHE A 191 -7.42 -1.75 13.39
CA PHE A 191 -7.41 -0.67 14.38
C PHE A 191 -6.21 0.27 14.18
N HIS A 192 -5.02 -0.30 14.01
CA HIS A 192 -3.81 0.48 13.76
C HIS A 192 -3.87 1.27 12.44
N LEU A 193 -4.45 0.70 11.39
CA LEU A 193 -4.67 1.39 10.11
C LEU A 193 -5.53 2.65 10.29
N LEU A 194 -6.61 2.56 11.06
CA LEU A 194 -7.48 3.70 11.34
C LEU A 194 -6.75 4.80 12.12
N THR A 195 -6.07 4.45 13.22
CA THR A 195 -5.33 5.44 14.02
C THR A 195 -4.20 6.08 13.23
N HIS A 196 -3.45 5.29 12.45
CA HIS A 196 -2.41 5.78 11.55
C HIS A 196 -2.94 6.81 10.55
N ALA A 197 -4.09 6.54 9.91
CA ALA A 197 -4.68 7.46 8.95
C ALA A 197 -5.00 8.83 9.58
N PHE A 198 -5.54 8.86 10.80
CA PHE A 198 -5.79 10.11 11.52
C PHE A 198 -4.51 10.85 11.89
N PHE A 199 -3.53 10.17 12.50
CA PHE A 199 -2.30 10.84 12.93
C PHE A 199 -1.43 11.32 11.75
N LYS A 200 -1.33 10.53 10.68
CA LYS A 200 -0.51 10.92 9.53
C LYS A 200 -1.14 12.03 8.70
N SER A 201 -2.45 12.04 8.52
CA SER A 201 -3.12 13.15 7.84
C SER A 201 -2.91 14.47 8.58
N LEU A 202 -3.00 14.47 9.92
CA LEU A 202 -2.66 15.63 10.75
C LEU A 202 -1.21 16.07 10.57
N LEU A 203 -0.25 15.14 10.64
CA LEU A 203 1.17 15.46 10.45
C LEU A 203 1.47 16.07 9.08
N PHE A 204 0.90 15.54 8.00
CA PHE A 204 1.09 16.10 6.66
C PHE A 204 0.44 17.49 6.49
N LEU A 205 -0.69 17.74 7.14
CA LEU A 205 -1.32 19.07 7.13
C LEU A 205 -0.49 20.10 7.91
N CYS A 206 -0.01 19.74 9.10
CA CYS A 206 0.89 20.59 9.88
C CYS A 206 2.20 20.88 9.12
N ALA A 207 2.80 19.85 8.51
CA ALA A 207 3.96 19.99 7.63
C ALA A 207 3.67 20.95 6.47
N GLY A 208 2.50 20.82 5.84
CA GLY A 208 2.06 21.70 4.77
C GLY A 208 1.96 23.16 5.19
N LEU A 209 1.41 23.44 6.37
CA LEU A 209 1.34 24.80 6.94
C LEU A 209 2.73 25.38 7.20
N ILE A 210 3.66 24.59 7.75
CA ILE A 210 5.03 25.03 8.02
C ILE A 210 5.75 25.37 6.70
N ILE A 211 5.70 24.47 5.71
CA ILE A 211 6.33 24.67 4.40
C ILE A 211 5.75 25.91 3.69
N HIS A 212 4.44 26.12 3.79
CA HIS A 212 3.78 27.30 3.22
C HIS A 212 4.22 28.58 3.94
N SER A 213 4.29 28.57 5.28
CA SER A 213 4.72 29.73 6.07
C SER A 213 6.19 30.11 5.83
N MET A 214 7.04 29.13 5.49
CA MET A 214 8.47 29.30 5.22
C MET A 214 8.78 29.50 3.72
N ASN A 215 7.82 30.00 2.94
CA ASN A 215 7.95 30.27 1.51
C ASN A 215 8.53 29.09 0.70
N SER A 216 7.98 27.89 0.86
CA SER A 216 8.34 26.68 0.11
C SER A 216 9.72 26.08 0.39
N SER A 217 10.43 26.54 1.43
CA SER A 217 11.58 25.80 1.95
C SER A 217 11.10 24.53 2.68
N GLN A 218 11.74 23.39 2.35
CA GLN A 218 11.39 22.04 2.84
C GLN A 218 12.53 21.43 3.62
#